data_AF-A0A8B6BM49-F1
#
_entry.id   AF-A0A8B6BM49-F1
#
_cell.length_a   1.000
_cell.length_b   1.000
_cell.length_c   1.000
_cell.angle_alpha   90.00
_cell.angle_beta   90.00
_cell.angle_gamma   90.00
#
_symmetry.space_group_name_H-M   'P 1'
#
loop_
_entity.id
_entity.type
_entity.pdbx_description
1 polymer ?
#
loop_
_entity_poly.entity_id
_entity_poly.type
_entity_poly.pdbx_seq_one_letter_code
_entity_poly.pdbx_strand_id
1 'polypeptide(L)'
;MGDQRPHITIVDTVPIVDIPDHHDHDKPRFKRNPAADAIIDFVAGCNGGIANVVVGQSLDTVKVKMQTFPTLYKNAFDCFFQTFRKDGIRGLYAGTVPALTANIAENSVLFCFYGVCQKLVMLSVGKHEIKHLNPLENALAGSGAAFFCSFTLCPTELIKCRLQAMREMATQGKLEGGLERLKIGPVGLTREILHAEGIRGMFKGLTSTMAREIPGYFFFFGGYEASRRYLTPKGKTKDDIGTLRTMLAGGIGGIALWTSIFPTDVVKSRIQVNSTVGNAAPSFFKTLLQIHREEGIRALYKGLGPCLLRTFPSSGALFLAVEVTKDVMYNVYDNVG
;
A
#
# COMPACT_ATOMS: atom_id res chain seq x y z
N MET A 1 -39.06 5.48 -23.22
CA MET A 1 -37.69 5.11 -23.62
C MET A 1 -36.73 5.91 -22.76
N GLY A 2 -36.38 5.37 -21.59
CA GLY A 2 -35.50 6.02 -20.62
C GLY A 2 -34.08 5.52 -20.78
N ASP A 3 -33.20 6.41 -21.26
CA ASP A 3 -31.76 6.21 -21.39
C ASP A 3 -31.11 6.17 -19.99
N GLN A 4 -31.12 5.02 -19.33
CA GLN A 4 -30.33 4.78 -18.12
C GLN A 4 -28.89 4.47 -18.53
N ARG A 5 -28.10 5.52 -18.79
CA ARG A 5 -26.65 5.36 -18.90
C ARG A 5 -26.05 5.08 -17.52
N PRO A 6 -25.23 4.04 -17.37
CA PRO A 6 -24.57 3.76 -16.10
C PRO A 6 -23.51 4.83 -15.85
N HIS A 7 -23.75 5.70 -14.87
CA HIS A 7 -22.70 6.50 -14.23
C HIS A 7 -21.69 5.51 -13.60
N ILE A 8 -20.50 5.46 -14.16
CA ILE A 8 -19.30 4.85 -13.60
C ILE A 8 -18.35 6.03 -13.39
N THR A 9 -18.29 6.53 -12.16
CA THR A 9 -17.38 7.62 -11.82
C THR A 9 -16.00 7.02 -11.59
N ILE A 10 -14.98 7.69 -12.12
CA ILE A 10 -13.61 7.19 -12.29
C ILE A 10 -12.87 6.98 -10.94
N VAL A 11 -13.55 7.19 -9.81
CA VAL A 11 -12.95 7.19 -8.45
C VAL A 11 -13.21 5.88 -7.67
N ASP A 12 -14.07 4.99 -8.18
CA ASP A 12 -14.52 3.77 -7.47
C ASP A 12 -13.60 2.53 -7.58
N THR A 13 -12.34 2.68 -8.01
CA THR A 13 -11.57 1.54 -8.56
C THR A 13 -10.18 1.26 -7.95
N VAL A 14 -9.91 1.79 -6.74
CA VAL A 14 -8.77 1.46 -5.87
C VAL A 14 -9.29 1.43 -4.44
N PRO A 15 -8.73 0.66 -3.49
CA PRO A 15 -9.15 0.71 -2.08
C PRO A 15 -8.72 2.02 -1.39
N ILE A 16 -9.03 3.17 -1.99
CA ILE A 16 -9.73 4.21 -1.24
C ILE A 16 -11.13 3.62 -1.07
N VAL A 17 -11.23 2.67 -0.14
CA VAL A 17 -12.43 2.05 0.40
C VAL A 17 -13.64 2.87 0.01
N ASP A 18 -14.57 2.32 -0.80
CA ASP A 18 -15.89 2.91 -1.09
C ASP A 18 -16.31 3.75 0.12
N ILE A 19 -16.07 5.06 0.08
CA ILE A 19 -16.38 5.94 1.19
C ILE A 19 -17.85 6.15 0.97
N PRO A 20 -18.74 5.53 1.77
CA PRO A 20 -20.16 5.76 1.60
C PRO A 20 -20.36 7.27 1.65
N ASP A 21 -20.86 7.80 0.53
CA ASP A 21 -20.99 9.23 0.29
C ASP A 21 -22.00 9.75 1.32
N HIS A 22 -21.52 10.32 2.43
CA HIS A 22 -22.34 10.67 3.59
C HIS A 22 -23.07 12.01 3.41
N HIS A 23 -23.49 12.31 2.19
CA HIS A 23 -24.47 13.37 2.01
C HIS A 23 -25.84 12.84 2.42
N ASP A 24 -26.35 13.40 3.52
CA ASP A 24 -27.75 13.36 3.93
C ASP A 24 -28.68 13.17 2.72
N HIS A 25 -29.45 12.09 2.73
CA HIS A 25 -30.48 11.80 1.74
C HIS A 25 -31.60 12.86 1.67
N ASP A 26 -31.54 13.92 2.49
CA ASP A 26 -32.59 14.90 2.70
C ASP A 26 -32.35 16.29 2.08
N LYS A 27 -31.23 16.53 1.39
CA LYS A 27 -31.08 17.76 0.57
C LYS A 27 -31.41 17.46 -0.90
N PRO A 28 -32.32 18.23 -1.55
CA PRO A 28 -32.64 18.01 -2.95
C PRO A 28 -31.37 18.21 -3.77
N ARG A 29 -30.86 17.11 -4.36
CA ARG A 29 -29.74 17.14 -5.31
C ARG A 29 -30.17 18.00 -6.49
N PHE A 30 -29.80 19.28 -6.48
CA PHE A 30 -29.69 20.04 -7.72
C PHE A 30 -28.84 19.21 -8.69
N LYS A 31 -29.19 19.18 -9.99
CA LYS A 31 -28.44 18.44 -11.01
C LYS A 31 -26.98 18.91 -11.04
N ARG A 32 -26.13 18.30 -10.20
CA ARG A 32 -24.69 18.58 -10.16
C ARG A 32 -24.07 18.09 -11.46
N ASN A 33 -23.09 18.83 -11.95
CA ASN A 33 -22.38 18.46 -13.15
C ASN A 33 -21.51 17.21 -12.84
N PRO A 34 -21.63 16.10 -13.58
CA PRO A 34 -20.81 14.91 -13.38
C PRO A 34 -19.30 15.18 -13.40
N ALA A 35 -18.86 16.22 -14.13
CA ALA A 35 -17.47 16.65 -14.16
C ALA A 35 -17.02 17.31 -12.83
N ALA A 36 -17.92 18.03 -12.15
CA ALA A 36 -17.62 18.66 -10.87
C ALA A 36 -17.48 17.61 -9.76
N ASP A 37 -18.39 16.63 -9.71
CA ASP A 37 -18.32 15.52 -8.74
C ASP A 37 -17.01 14.72 -8.92
N ALA A 38 -16.63 14.42 -10.17
CA ALA A 38 -15.37 13.73 -10.45
C ALA A 38 -14.12 14.52 -10.01
N ILE A 39 -14.14 15.86 -10.12
CA ILE A 39 -13.04 16.71 -9.64
C ILE A 39 -12.98 16.71 -8.11
N ILE A 40 -14.13 16.83 -7.45
CA ILE A 40 -14.23 16.83 -5.98
C ILE A 40 -13.71 15.50 -5.44
N ASP A 41 -14.18 14.39 -6.01
CA ASP A 41 -13.75 13.05 -5.61
C ASP A 41 -12.24 12.83 -5.85
N PHE A 42 -11.69 13.35 -6.96
CA PHE A 42 -10.26 13.28 -7.25
C PHE A 42 -9.41 14.05 -6.22
N VAL A 43 -9.79 15.29 -5.92
CA VAL A 43 -9.08 16.14 -4.95
C VAL A 43 -9.17 15.56 -3.55
N ALA A 44 -10.36 15.07 -3.16
CA ALA A 44 -10.55 14.41 -1.89
C ALA A 44 -9.70 13.14 -1.77
N GLY A 45 -9.63 12.33 -2.83
CA GLY A 45 -8.76 11.16 -2.91
C GLY A 45 -7.27 11.52 -2.76
N CYS A 46 -6.81 12.59 -3.40
CA CYS A 46 -5.44 13.08 -3.28
C CYS A 46 -5.11 13.54 -1.85
N ASN A 47 -5.98 14.32 -1.21
CA ASN A 47 -5.82 14.76 0.17
C ASN A 47 -5.84 13.58 1.15
N GLY A 48 -6.74 12.61 0.93
CA GLY A 48 -6.78 11.35 1.66
C GLY A 48 -5.46 10.60 1.58
N GLY A 49 -4.92 10.42 0.37
CA GLY A 49 -3.64 9.76 0.14
C GLY A 49 -2.46 10.44 0.83
N ILE A 50 -2.43 11.78 0.80
CA ILE A 50 -1.40 12.57 1.50
C ILE A 50 -1.51 12.38 3.01
N ALA A 51 -2.72 12.51 3.57
CA ALA A 51 -2.96 12.33 5.00
C ALA A 51 -2.57 10.92 5.48
N ASN A 52 -2.87 9.90 4.68
CA ASN A 52 -2.49 8.51 4.95
C ASN A 52 -0.97 8.36 5.12
N VAL A 53 -0.21 8.87 4.15
CA VAL A 53 1.26 8.79 4.13
C VAL A 53 1.83 9.59 5.29
N VAL A 54 1.38 10.83 5.51
CA VAL A 54 1.91 11.71 6.57
C VAL A 54 1.70 11.10 7.96
N VAL A 55 0.55 10.51 8.25
CA VAL A 55 0.28 9.88 9.54
C VAL A 55 1.02 8.55 9.69
N GLY A 56 1.13 7.78 8.60
CA GLY A 56 1.80 6.47 8.60
C GLY A 56 3.32 6.53 8.61
N GLN A 57 3.92 7.59 8.05
CA GLN A 57 5.35 7.66 7.75
C GLN A 57 6.26 7.49 8.96
N SER A 58 5.86 8.02 10.12
CA SER A 58 6.67 7.91 11.34
C SER A 58 6.87 6.44 11.75
N LEU A 59 5.82 5.62 11.65
CA LEU A 59 5.87 4.19 11.93
C LEU A 59 6.54 3.40 10.80
N ASP A 60 6.39 3.82 9.54
CA ASP A 60 7.12 3.21 8.41
C ASP A 60 8.63 3.43 8.52
N THR A 61 9.05 4.61 8.97
CA THR A 61 10.46 4.91 9.23
C THR A 61 11.00 4.03 10.37
N VAL A 62 10.23 3.86 11.45
CA VAL A 62 10.60 2.95 12.55
C VAL A 62 10.68 1.49 12.06
N LYS A 63 9.69 1.02 11.30
CA LYS A 63 9.70 -0.33 10.68
C LYS A 63 10.98 -0.53 9.88
N VAL A 64 11.28 0.39 8.97
CA VAL A 64 12.47 0.31 8.12
C VAL A 64 13.74 0.32 8.97
N LYS A 65 13.89 1.25 9.93
CA LYS A 65 15.08 1.30 10.79
C LYS A 65 15.24 0.03 11.64
N MET A 66 14.16 -0.57 12.13
CA MET A 66 14.21 -1.84 12.86
C MET A 66 14.58 -3.03 11.96
N GLN A 67 14.06 -3.06 10.73
CA GLN A 67 14.39 -4.10 9.75
C GLN A 67 15.85 -3.97 9.29
N THR A 68 16.34 -2.74 9.13
CA THR A 68 17.71 -2.45 8.69
C THR A 68 18.74 -2.59 9.81
N PHE A 69 18.39 -2.28 11.07
CA PHE A 69 19.33 -2.31 12.18
C PHE A 69 18.79 -3.13 13.37
N PRO A 70 18.64 -4.46 13.21
CA PRO A 70 18.00 -5.31 14.21
C PRO A 70 18.78 -5.42 15.53
N THR A 71 20.08 -5.12 15.53
CA THR A 71 20.95 -5.14 16.73
C THR A 71 21.06 -3.78 17.43
N LEU A 72 20.72 -2.68 16.74
CA LEU A 72 20.82 -1.32 17.27
C LEU A 72 19.61 -0.93 18.11
N TYR A 73 18.44 -1.47 17.79
CA TYR A 73 17.18 -1.13 18.45
C TYR A 73 16.57 -2.35 19.12
N LYS A 74 16.27 -2.26 20.42
CA LYS A 74 15.69 -3.37 21.18
C LYS A 74 14.24 -3.64 20.79
N ASN A 75 13.49 -2.57 20.51
CA ASN A 75 12.09 -2.61 20.13
C ASN A 75 11.67 -1.33 19.37
N ALA A 76 10.43 -1.29 18.89
CA ALA A 76 9.91 -0.18 18.09
C ALA A 76 9.86 1.16 18.85
N PHE A 77 9.52 1.12 20.14
CA PHE A 77 9.48 2.31 20.99
C PHE A 77 10.88 2.89 21.18
N ASP A 78 11.86 2.04 21.46
CA ASP A 78 13.27 2.40 21.57
C ASP A 78 13.78 3.03 20.26
N CYS A 79 13.48 2.42 19.11
CA CYS A 79 13.81 2.98 17.80
C CYS A 79 13.17 4.36 17.55
N PHE A 80 11.89 4.53 17.93
CA PHE A 80 11.17 5.78 17.77
C PHE A 80 11.81 6.89 18.61
N PHE A 81 11.98 6.67 19.91
CA PHE A 81 12.52 7.68 20.82
C PHE A 81 13.99 7.99 20.53
N GLN A 82 14.81 6.99 20.21
CA GLN A 82 16.20 7.24 19.81
C GLN A 82 16.28 8.04 18.51
N THR A 83 15.42 7.75 17.52
CA THR A 83 15.35 8.52 16.28
C THR A 83 14.90 9.95 16.54
N PHE A 84 13.85 10.14 17.32
CA PHE A 84 13.35 11.47 17.68
C PHE A 84 14.40 12.30 18.42
N ARG A 85 15.15 11.68 19.34
CA ARG A 85 16.18 12.37 20.13
C ARG A 85 17.43 12.71 19.31
N LYS A 86 17.82 11.88 18.33
CA LYS A 86 19.02 12.09 17.49
C LYS A 86 18.75 12.96 16.28
N ASP A 87 17.69 12.65 15.54
CA ASP A 87 17.41 13.21 14.21
C ASP A 87 16.20 14.18 14.21
N GLY A 88 15.49 14.31 15.34
CA GLY A 88 14.29 15.12 15.46
C GLY A 88 13.11 14.61 14.62
N ILE A 89 12.11 15.49 14.44
CA ILE A 89 10.93 15.21 13.59
C ILE A 89 11.35 14.96 12.14
N ARG A 90 12.36 15.67 11.63
CA ARG A 90 12.89 15.48 10.28
C ARG A 90 13.40 14.05 10.06
N GLY A 91 13.97 13.41 11.09
CA GLY A 91 14.38 12.02 11.03
C GLY A 91 13.22 11.02 10.91
N LEU A 92 12.06 11.30 11.52
CA LEU A 92 10.87 10.46 11.43
C LEU A 92 10.15 10.56 10.09
N TYR A 93 10.31 11.70 9.39
CA TYR A 93 9.73 11.96 8.08
C TYR A 93 10.75 11.85 6.93
N ALA A 94 11.96 11.40 7.23
CA ALA A 94 12.95 11.11 6.21
C ALA A 94 12.44 9.99 5.29
N GLY A 95 12.38 10.26 3.99
CA GLY A 95 11.85 9.33 2.99
C GLY A 95 10.38 9.50 2.63
N THR A 96 9.69 10.53 3.15
CA THR A 96 8.29 10.83 2.79
C THR A 96 8.10 11.02 1.28
N VAL A 97 9.01 11.77 0.62
CA VAL A 97 8.89 12.04 -0.83
C VAL A 97 8.95 10.75 -1.65
N PRO A 98 9.98 9.89 -1.52
CA PRO A 98 9.98 8.58 -2.18
C PRO A 98 8.75 7.72 -1.85
N ALA A 99 8.27 7.73 -0.61
CA ALA A 99 7.09 6.97 -0.22
C ALA A 99 5.82 7.48 -0.91
N LEU A 100 5.63 8.79 -0.96
CA LEU A 100 4.50 9.43 -1.64
C LEU A 100 4.55 9.17 -3.15
N THR A 101 5.71 9.32 -3.79
CA THR A 101 5.88 9.02 -5.21
C THR A 101 5.56 7.57 -5.53
N ALA A 102 6.03 6.62 -4.72
CA ALA A 102 5.72 5.21 -4.90
C ALA A 102 4.20 4.95 -4.78
N ASN A 103 3.56 5.53 -3.78
CA ASN A 103 2.11 5.40 -3.57
C ASN A 103 1.30 6.00 -4.74
N ILE A 104 1.69 7.16 -5.25
CA ILE A 104 1.02 7.78 -6.41
C ILE A 104 1.17 6.90 -7.65
N ALA A 105 2.39 6.40 -7.91
CA ALA A 105 2.67 5.57 -9.06
C ALA A 105 1.90 4.24 -9.01
N GLU A 106 1.82 3.62 -7.82
CA GLU A 106 1.04 2.41 -7.60
C GLU A 106 -0.45 2.64 -7.86
N ASN A 107 -1.05 3.64 -7.21
CA ASN A 107 -2.48 3.93 -7.36
C ASN A 107 -2.84 4.29 -8.81
N SER A 108 -1.98 5.04 -9.51
CA SER A 108 -2.20 5.40 -10.93
C SER A 108 -2.32 4.17 -11.83
N VAL A 109 -1.45 3.18 -11.63
CA VAL A 109 -1.46 1.93 -12.40
C VAL A 109 -2.65 1.07 -12.01
N LEU A 110 -2.96 1.02 -10.72
CA LEU A 110 -4.12 0.29 -10.23
C LEU A 110 -5.41 0.83 -10.86
N PHE A 111 -5.64 2.15 -10.85
CA PHE A 111 -6.78 2.78 -11.54
C PHE A 111 -6.83 2.46 -13.03
N CYS A 112 -5.68 2.49 -13.72
CA CYS A 112 -5.61 2.23 -15.14
C CYS A 112 -6.01 0.80 -15.51
N PHE A 113 -5.54 -0.19 -14.74
CA PHE A 113 -5.71 -1.61 -15.07
C PHE A 113 -6.88 -2.28 -14.36
N TYR A 114 -7.39 -1.72 -13.26
CA TYR A 114 -8.47 -2.33 -12.48
C TYR A 114 -9.76 -2.52 -13.29
N GLY A 115 -10.21 -1.48 -14.00
CA GLY A 115 -11.41 -1.58 -14.84
C GLY A 115 -11.26 -2.59 -15.99
N VAL A 116 -10.04 -2.77 -16.53
CA VAL A 116 -9.73 -3.80 -17.52
C VAL A 116 -9.84 -5.18 -16.89
N CYS A 117 -9.24 -5.38 -15.72
CA CYS A 117 -9.29 -6.63 -14.99
C CYS A 117 -10.72 -6.99 -14.52
N GLN A 118 -11.54 -6.01 -14.13
CA GLN A 118 -12.96 -6.23 -13.81
C GLN A 118 -13.74 -6.75 -15.02
N LYS A 119 -13.53 -6.18 -16.21
CA LYS A 119 -14.15 -6.68 -17.44
C LYS A 119 -13.73 -8.12 -17.76
N LEU A 120 -12.45 -8.44 -17.56
CA LEU A 120 -11.93 -9.79 -17.75
C LEU A 120 -12.57 -10.79 -16.77
N VAL A 121 -12.67 -10.44 -15.49
CA VAL A 121 -13.33 -11.29 -14.47
C VAL A 121 -14.81 -11.44 -14.77
N MET A 122 -15.50 -10.36 -15.14
CA MET A 122 -16.92 -10.37 -15.54
C MET A 122 -17.17 -11.34 -16.70
N LEU A 123 -16.35 -11.28 -17.75
CA LEU A 123 -16.43 -12.21 -18.88
C LEU A 123 -16.14 -13.65 -18.45
N SER A 124 -15.16 -13.86 -17.57
CA SER A 124 -14.78 -15.20 -17.11
C SER A 124 -15.85 -15.87 -16.25
N VAL A 125 -16.63 -15.09 -15.49
CA VAL A 125 -17.72 -15.57 -14.63
C VAL A 125 -19.07 -15.57 -15.37
N GLY A 126 -19.14 -15.02 -16.57
CA GLY A 126 -20.36 -14.98 -17.38
C GLY A 126 -21.41 -13.96 -16.90
N LYS A 127 -20.98 -12.85 -16.30
CA LYS A 127 -21.89 -11.77 -15.83
C LYS A 127 -22.07 -10.69 -16.91
N HIS A 128 -23.26 -10.09 -16.96
CA HIS A 128 -23.62 -9.09 -17.97
C HIS A 128 -23.21 -7.66 -17.60
N GLU A 129 -22.97 -7.37 -16.31
CA GLU A 129 -22.55 -6.05 -15.85
C GLU A 129 -21.49 -6.14 -14.74
N ILE A 130 -20.57 -5.18 -14.72
CA ILE A 130 -19.50 -5.02 -13.71
C ILE A 130 -20.11 -4.80 -12.30
N LYS A 131 -21.27 -4.15 -12.22
CA LYS A 131 -21.96 -3.85 -10.95
C LYS A 131 -22.43 -5.09 -10.21
N HIS A 132 -22.57 -6.22 -10.90
CA HIS A 132 -22.97 -7.50 -10.30
C HIS A 132 -21.78 -8.34 -9.84
N LEU A 133 -20.55 -7.82 -9.96
CA LEU A 133 -19.39 -8.50 -9.42
C LEU A 133 -19.49 -8.59 -7.91
N ASN A 134 -19.33 -9.80 -7.38
CA ASN A 134 -19.24 -9.98 -5.94
C ASN A 134 -17.87 -9.47 -5.45
N PRO A 135 -17.71 -9.22 -4.15
CA PRO A 135 -16.47 -8.58 -3.69
C PRO A 135 -15.23 -9.48 -3.78
N LEU A 136 -15.39 -10.81 -3.87
CA LEU A 136 -14.29 -11.73 -4.19
C LEU A 136 -13.88 -11.65 -5.67
N GLU A 137 -14.83 -11.44 -6.57
CA GLU A 137 -14.55 -11.19 -7.99
C GLU A 137 -13.87 -9.83 -8.19
N ASN A 138 -14.29 -8.80 -7.45
CA ASN A 138 -13.58 -7.52 -7.39
C ASN A 138 -12.19 -7.65 -6.74
N ALA A 139 -12.02 -8.55 -5.76
CA ALA A 139 -10.72 -8.88 -5.19
C ALA A 139 -9.81 -9.54 -6.23
N LEU A 140 -10.34 -10.47 -7.03
CA LEU A 140 -9.62 -11.12 -8.13
C LEU A 140 -9.23 -10.11 -9.22
N ALA A 141 -10.11 -9.17 -9.55
CA ALA A 141 -9.79 -8.08 -10.46
C ALA A 141 -8.67 -7.19 -9.89
N GLY A 142 -8.70 -6.91 -8.58
CA GLY A 142 -7.65 -6.20 -7.84
C GLY A 142 -6.31 -6.93 -7.89
N SER A 143 -6.29 -8.23 -7.63
CA SER A 143 -5.11 -9.08 -7.78
C SER A 143 -4.58 -9.11 -9.22
N GLY A 144 -5.47 -9.09 -10.23
CA GLY A 144 -5.09 -8.93 -11.63
C GLY A 144 -4.46 -7.57 -11.94
N ALA A 145 -4.98 -6.49 -11.36
CA ALA A 145 -4.39 -5.16 -11.52
C ALA A 145 -3.06 -5.02 -10.75
N ALA A 146 -2.91 -5.71 -9.62
CA ALA A 146 -1.68 -5.78 -8.82
C ALA A 146 -0.51 -6.42 -9.59
N PHE A 147 -0.79 -7.31 -10.55
CA PHE A 147 0.21 -7.80 -11.51
C PHE A 147 0.87 -6.65 -12.27
N PHE A 148 0.08 -5.69 -12.77
CA PHE A 148 0.60 -4.53 -13.50
C PHE A 148 1.28 -3.54 -12.56
N CYS A 149 0.72 -3.33 -11.36
CA CYS A 149 1.35 -2.50 -10.32
C CYS A 149 2.75 -3.00 -9.95
N SER A 150 2.96 -4.32 -9.97
CA SER A 150 4.26 -4.94 -9.68
C SER A 150 5.37 -4.48 -10.63
N PHE A 151 5.07 -4.16 -11.88
CA PHE A 151 6.07 -3.62 -12.82
C PHE A 151 6.51 -2.20 -12.45
N THR A 152 5.62 -1.41 -11.87
CA THR A 152 5.92 -0.04 -11.44
C THR A 152 6.61 -0.01 -10.07
N LEU A 153 6.19 -0.92 -9.18
CA LEU A 153 6.76 -1.03 -7.84
C LEU A 153 8.16 -1.65 -7.86
N CYS A 154 8.39 -2.70 -8.66
CA CYS A 154 9.61 -3.49 -8.61
C CYS A 154 10.91 -2.65 -8.73
N PRO A 155 11.05 -1.70 -9.67
CA PRO A 155 12.23 -0.84 -9.75
C PRO A 155 12.47 -0.02 -8.47
N THR A 156 11.42 0.58 -7.93
CA THR A 156 11.49 1.43 -6.73
C THR A 156 11.85 0.60 -5.49
N GLU A 157 11.24 -0.58 -5.36
CA GLU A 157 11.54 -1.52 -4.29
C GLU A 157 12.98 -2.03 -4.38
N LEU A 158 13.45 -2.41 -5.57
CA LEU A 158 14.81 -2.90 -5.77
C LEU A 158 15.84 -1.88 -5.30
N ILE A 159 15.68 -0.61 -5.70
CA ILE A 159 16.59 0.47 -5.30
C ILE A 159 16.55 0.68 -3.79
N LYS A 160 15.36 0.75 -3.19
CA LYS A 160 15.21 0.89 -1.74
C LYS A 160 15.91 -0.24 -0.99
N CYS A 161 15.71 -1.47 -1.43
CA CYS A 161 16.26 -2.65 -0.77
C CYS A 161 17.79 -2.72 -0.93
N ARG A 162 18.33 -2.42 -2.11
CA ARG A 162 19.79 -2.39 -2.32
C ARG A 162 20.46 -1.28 -1.50
N LEU A 163 19.85 -0.09 -1.42
CA LEU A 163 20.37 0.99 -0.57
C LEU A 163 20.38 0.60 0.92
N GLN A 164 19.34 -0.10 1.38
CA GLN A 164 19.28 -0.61 2.75
C GLN A 164 20.39 -1.64 3.01
N ALA A 165 20.56 -2.61 2.10
CA ALA A 165 21.62 -3.62 2.21
C ALA A 165 23.02 -2.98 2.20
N MET A 166 23.27 -1.99 1.33
CA MET A 166 24.55 -1.24 1.30
C MET A 166 24.83 -0.56 2.64
N ARG A 167 23.81 0.05 3.26
CA ARG A 167 23.94 0.71 4.56
C ARG A 167 24.31 -0.26 5.68
N GLU A 168 23.72 -1.44 5.66
CA GLU A 168 24.04 -2.51 6.61
C GLU A 168 25.47 -3.03 6.44
N MET A 169 25.88 -3.31 5.20
CA MET A 169 27.24 -3.77 4.90
C MET A 169 28.30 -2.74 5.30
N ALA A 170 28.03 -1.44 5.09
CA ALA A 170 28.92 -0.37 5.52
C ALA A 170 29.04 -0.30 7.05
N THR A 171 27.93 -0.45 7.77
CA THR A 171 27.90 -0.43 9.24
C THR A 171 28.64 -1.64 9.84
N GLN A 172 28.63 -2.78 9.14
CA GLN A 172 29.38 -3.98 9.54
C GLN A 172 30.84 -3.98 9.08
N GLY A 173 31.32 -2.93 8.41
CA GLY A 173 32.68 -2.86 7.86
C GLY A 173 32.95 -3.84 6.71
N LYS A 174 31.90 -4.42 6.11
CA LYS A 174 31.98 -5.44 5.04
C LYS A 174 31.78 -4.86 3.63
N LEU A 175 31.52 -3.55 3.50
CA LEU A 175 31.31 -2.91 2.22
C LEU A 175 32.62 -2.40 1.63
N GLU A 176 33.00 -2.90 0.44
CA GLU A 176 34.10 -2.34 -0.34
C GLU A 176 33.81 -0.87 -0.71
N GLY A 177 34.69 0.04 -0.28
CA GLY A 177 34.50 1.49 -0.37
C GLY A 177 33.89 2.15 0.87
N GLY A 178 33.55 1.38 1.91
CA GLY A 178 33.17 1.89 3.24
C GLY A 178 32.05 2.93 3.23
N LEU A 179 32.13 3.92 4.13
CA LEU A 179 31.13 5.00 4.25
C LEU A 179 31.04 5.88 2.98
N GLU A 180 32.10 5.98 2.17
CA GLU A 180 32.09 6.76 0.91
C GLU A 180 31.04 6.22 -0.06
N ARG A 181 30.86 4.89 -0.12
CA ARG A 181 29.86 4.26 -0.99
C ARG A 181 28.42 4.52 -0.56
N LEU A 182 28.18 4.99 0.68
CA LEU A 182 26.87 5.44 1.14
C LEU A 182 26.46 6.81 0.59
N LYS A 183 27.38 7.56 -0.02
CA LYS A 183 27.06 8.83 -0.71
C LYS A 183 26.27 8.60 -1.99
N ILE A 184 26.23 7.36 -2.50
CA ILE A 184 25.44 7.00 -3.67
C ILE A 184 23.95 7.00 -3.28
N GLY A 185 23.24 8.03 -3.75
CA GLY A 185 21.79 8.12 -3.59
C GLY A 185 21.01 7.19 -4.53
N PRO A 186 19.66 7.17 -4.42
CA PRO A 186 18.79 6.35 -5.27
C PRO A 186 19.07 6.50 -6.77
N VAL A 187 19.25 7.73 -7.24
CA VAL A 187 19.51 8.05 -8.66
C VAL A 187 20.88 7.52 -9.11
N GLY A 188 21.90 7.64 -8.25
CA GLY A 188 23.24 7.12 -8.53
C GLY A 188 23.22 5.60 -8.66
N LEU A 189 22.53 4.92 -7.75
CA LEU A 189 22.38 3.47 -7.78
C LEU A 189 21.57 3.01 -9.00
N THR A 190 20.48 3.71 -9.35
CA THR A 190 19.71 3.43 -10.57
C THR A 190 20.60 3.51 -11.81
N ARG A 191 21.44 4.55 -11.91
CA ARG A 191 22.37 4.71 -13.03
C ARG A 191 23.39 3.57 -13.10
N GLU A 192 23.95 3.17 -11.97
CA GLU A 192 24.90 2.04 -11.88
C GLU A 192 24.25 0.73 -12.36
N ILE A 193 23.02 0.42 -11.90
CA ILE A 193 22.30 -0.78 -12.31
C ILE A 193 21.98 -0.76 -13.80
N LEU A 194 21.50 0.38 -14.32
CA LEU A 194 21.20 0.50 -15.75
C LEU A 194 22.45 0.34 -16.62
N HIS A 195 23.60 0.82 -16.16
CA HIS A 195 24.86 0.71 -16.91
C HIS A 195 25.47 -0.69 -16.84
N ALA A 196 25.31 -1.41 -15.72
CA ALA A 196 25.90 -2.73 -15.51
C ALA A 196 25.00 -3.89 -15.98
N GLU A 197 23.70 -3.79 -15.74
CA GLU A 197 22.72 -4.88 -15.94
C GLU A 197 21.62 -4.52 -16.96
N GLY A 198 21.59 -3.27 -17.43
CA GLY A 198 20.54 -2.76 -18.30
C GLY A 198 19.17 -2.66 -17.62
N ILE A 199 18.13 -2.46 -18.43
CA ILE A 199 16.75 -2.33 -17.93
C ILE A 199 16.25 -3.61 -17.24
N ARG A 200 16.73 -4.78 -17.66
CA ARG A 200 16.39 -6.07 -17.03
C ARG A 200 16.87 -6.14 -15.58
N GLY A 201 17.96 -5.45 -15.24
CA GLY A 201 18.44 -5.33 -13.86
C GLY A 201 17.41 -4.70 -12.92
N MET A 202 16.62 -3.74 -13.41
CA MET A 202 15.59 -3.03 -12.63
C MET A 202 14.40 -3.92 -12.24
N PHE A 203 14.21 -5.06 -12.92
CA PHE A 203 13.13 -6.02 -12.67
C PHE A 203 13.60 -7.27 -11.91
N LYS A 204 14.84 -7.27 -11.40
CA LYS A 204 15.32 -8.34 -10.51
C LYS A 204 14.52 -8.31 -9.22
N GLY A 205 13.74 -9.36 -8.98
CA GLY A 205 12.83 -9.46 -7.83
C GLY A 205 11.36 -9.25 -8.18
N LEU A 206 11.01 -9.07 -9.47
CA LEU A 206 9.61 -8.92 -9.92
C LEU A 206 8.73 -10.07 -9.42
N THR A 207 9.19 -11.31 -9.51
CA THR A 207 8.45 -12.49 -9.00
C THR A 207 8.18 -12.40 -7.50
N SER A 208 9.12 -11.86 -6.71
CA SER A 208 8.95 -11.64 -5.28
C SER A 208 7.97 -10.50 -4.98
N THR A 209 7.97 -9.44 -5.79
CA THR A 209 6.98 -8.36 -5.69
C THR A 209 5.58 -8.90 -6.03
N MET A 210 5.42 -9.63 -7.13
CA MET A 210 4.14 -10.22 -7.51
C MET A 210 3.60 -11.22 -6.47
N ALA A 211 4.48 -12.07 -5.91
CA ALA A 211 4.13 -13.01 -4.86
C ALA A 211 3.67 -12.33 -3.55
N ARG A 212 3.98 -11.04 -3.38
CA ARG A 212 3.48 -10.23 -2.27
C ARG A 212 2.20 -9.50 -2.63
N GLU A 213 2.19 -8.79 -3.76
CA GLU A 213 1.09 -7.94 -4.17
C GLU A 213 -0.18 -8.74 -4.46
N ILE A 214 -0.08 -9.80 -5.26
CA ILE A 214 -1.25 -10.55 -5.72
C ILE A 214 -2.03 -11.17 -4.55
N PRO A 215 -1.38 -11.90 -3.59
CA PRO A 215 -2.08 -12.41 -2.42
C PRO A 215 -2.51 -11.29 -1.45
N GLY A 216 -1.68 -10.25 -1.30
CA GLY A 216 -1.96 -9.13 -0.41
C GLY A 216 -3.29 -8.46 -0.73
N TYR A 217 -3.53 -8.13 -2.00
CA TYR A 217 -4.80 -7.56 -2.47
C TYR A 217 -5.98 -8.53 -2.28
N PHE A 218 -5.78 -9.82 -2.53
CA PHE A 218 -6.83 -10.82 -2.32
C PHE A 218 -7.28 -10.90 -0.85
N PHE A 219 -6.32 -11.01 0.08
CA PHE A 219 -6.61 -11.08 1.51
C PHE A 219 -7.14 -9.76 2.08
N PHE A 220 -6.69 -8.62 1.54
CA PHE A 220 -7.24 -7.31 1.89
C PHE A 220 -8.75 -7.25 1.61
N PHE A 221 -9.13 -7.47 0.35
CA PHE A 221 -10.52 -7.37 -0.06
C PHE A 221 -11.38 -8.48 0.55
N GLY A 222 -10.85 -9.70 0.67
CA GLY A 222 -11.53 -10.79 1.37
C GLY A 222 -11.81 -10.47 2.83
N GLY A 223 -10.82 -9.93 3.56
CA GLY A 223 -10.97 -9.53 4.95
C GLY A 223 -11.92 -8.33 5.13
N TYR A 224 -11.82 -7.34 4.24
CA TYR A 224 -12.72 -6.19 4.19
C TYR A 224 -14.18 -6.62 3.99
N GLU A 225 -14.43 -7.47 3.00
CA GLU A 225 -15.78 -7.93 2.67
C GLU A 225 -16.39 -8.79 3.77
N ALA A 226 -15.63 -9.76 4.29
CA ALA A 226 -16.09 -10.61 5.39
C ALA A 226 -16.49 -9.76 6.60
N SER A 227 -15.70 -8.72 6.88
CA SER A 227 -15.96 -7.77 7.97
C SER A 227 -17.21 -6.94 7.71
N ARG A 228 -17.40 -6.39 6.50
CA ARG A 228 -18.64 -5.65 6.15
C ARG A 228 -19.85 -6.54 6.31
N ARG A 229 -19.81 -7.78 5.81
CA ARG A 229 -20.92 -8.74 5.89
C ARG A 229 -21.27 -9.07 7.35
N TYR A 230 -20.29 -9.20 8.23
CA TYR A 230 -20.52 -9.46 9.64
C TYR A 230 -21.03 -8.22 10.41
N LEU A 231 -20.55 -7.03 10.06
CA LEU A 231 -20.90 -5.76 10.69
C LEU A 231 -22.21 -5.14 10.17
N THR A 232 -22.80 -5.70 9.10
CA THR A 232 -24.07 -5.26 8.54
C THR A 232 -25.24 -5.66 9.46
N PRO A 233 -26.04 -4.72 9.97
CA PRO A 233 -27.25 -5.03 10.74
C PRO A 233 -28.23 -5.88 9.92
N LYS A 234 -28.94 -6.81 10.58
CA LYS A 234 -29.98 -7.62 9.93
C LYS A 234 -31.05 -6.70 9.33
N GLY A 235 -31.31 -6.83 8.03
CA GLY A 235 -32.32 -6.05 7.30
C GLY A 235 -31.81 -4.77 6.62
N LYS A 236 -30.50 -4.46 6.70
CA LYS A 236 -29.88 -3.33 6.00
C LYS A 236 -28.91 -3.79 4.91
N THR A 237 -28.63 -2.93 3.94
CA THR A 237 -27.67 -3.20 2.85
C THR A 237 -26.24 -2.91 3.30
N LYS A 238 -25.24 -3.41 2.56
CA LYS A 238 -23.82 -3.22 2.91
C LYS A 238 -23.40 -1.76 2.94
N ASP A 239 -24.12 -0.90 2.24
CA ASP A 239 -23.80 0.53 2.13
C ASP A 239 -24.34 1.32 3.33
N ASP A 240 -25.20 0.71 4.14
CA ASP A 240 -25.80 1.31 5.35
C ASP A 240 -25.00 1.04 6.64
N ILE A 241 -23.78 0.48 6.54
CA ILE A 241 -22.99 0.10 7.73
C ILE A 241 -22.43 1.31 8.50
N GLY A 242 -22.39 2.48 7.86
CA GLY A 242 -21.87 3.72 8.42
C GLY A 242 -20.33 3.78 8.42
N THR A 243 -19.80 5.00 8.36
CA THR A 243 -18.36 5.31 8.18
C THR A 243 -17.47 4.55 9.17
N LEU A 244 -17.80 4.55 10.46
CA LEU A 244 -16.98 3.89 11.48
C LEU A 244 -16.86 2.37 11.25
N ARG A 245 -17.92 1.69 10.80
CA ARG A 245 -17.87 0.24 10.53
C ARG A 245 -17.14 -0.06 9.23
N THR A 246 -17.25 0.81 8.23
CA THR A 246 -16.46 0.77 7.00
C THR A 246 -14.96 0.94 7.30
N MET A 247 -14.60 1.88 8.16
CA MET A 247 -13.23 2.09 8.62
C MET A 247 -12.68 0.86 9.37
N LEU A 248 -13.48 0.27 10.26
CA LEU A 248 -13.12 -0.97 10.97
C LEU A 248 -12.93 -2.13 10.00
N ALA A 249 -13.81 -2.29 9.03
CA ALA A 249 -13.67 -3.30 7.98
C ALA A 249 -12.38 -3.09 7.16
N GLY A 250 -12.05 -1.83 6.83
CA GLY A 250 -10.79 -1.47 6.17
C GLY A 250 -9.57 -1.81 7.03
N GLY A 251 -9.63 -1.56 8.34
CA GLY A 251 -8.60 -1.96 9.30
C GLY A 251 -8.41 -3.47 9.37
N ILE A 252 -9.49 -4.25 9.40
CA ILE A 252 -9.45 -5.72 9.40
C ILE A 252 -8.91 -6.26 8.07
N GLY A 253 -9.32 -5.67 6.94
CA GLY A 253 -8.73 -5.96 5.63
C GLY A 253 -7.22 -5.71 5.62
N GLY A 254 -6.79 -4.58 6.19
CA GLY A 254 -5.37 -4.26 6.37
C GLY A 254 -4.63 -5.28 7.25
N ILE A 255 -5.23 -5.73 8.36
CA ILE A 255 -4.66 -6.79 9.21
C ILE A 255 -4.54 -8.09 8.41
N ALA A 256 -5.57 -8.48 7.65
CA ALA A 256 -5.56 -9.69 6.84
C ALA A 256 -4.45 -9.65 5.76
N LEU A 257 -4.33 -8.52 5.06
CA LEU A 257 -3.23 -8.27 4.12
C LEU A 257 -1.89 -8.45 4.82
N TRP A 258 -1.60 -7.65 5.86
CA TRP A 258 -0.29 -7.65 6.49
C TRP A 258 0.06 -9.01 7.06
N THR A 259 -0.89 -9.69 7.70
CA THR A 259 -0.69 -11.02 8.26
C THR A 259 -0.35 -12.06 7.18
N SER A 260 -1.02 -11.99 6.02
CA SER A 260 -0.78 -12.94 4.92
C SER A 260 0.59 -12.75 4.25
N ILE A 261 1.01 -11.49 4.06
CA ILE A 261 2.23 -11.18 3.30
C ILE A 261 3.49 -11.07 4.16
N PHE A 262 3.35 -10.92 5.48
CA PHE A 262 4.49 -10.66 6.38
C PHE A 262 5.61 -11.69 6.29
N PRO A 263 5.33 -13.01 6.23
CA PRO A 263 6.38 -14.01 6.09
C PRO A 263 7.22 -13.81 4.82
N THR A 264 6.56 -13.49 3.71
CA THR A 264 7.21 -13.19 2.43
C THR A 264 8.07 -11.94 2.52
N ASP A 265 7.58 -10.90 3.20
CA ASP A 265 8.34 -9.66 3.46
C ASP A 265 9.61 -9.92 4.29
N VAL A 266 9.52 -10.74 5.33
CA VAL A 266 10.69 -11.09 6.17
C VAL A 266 11.71 -11.90 5.36
N VAL A 267 11.27 -12.91 4.60
CA VAL A 267 12.16 -13.71 3.76
C VAL A 267 12.84 -12.85 2.70
N LYS A 268 12.08 -11.98 2.02
CA LYS A 268 12.61 -11.04 1.01
C LYS A 268 13.67 -10.14 1.63
N SER A 269 13.38 -9.55 2.78
CA SER A 269 14.32 -8.71 3.52
C SER A 269 15.61 -9.47 3.87
N ARG A 270 15.51 -10.71 4.37
CA ARG A 270 16.69 -11.53 4.68
C ARG A 270 17.54 -11.86 3.47
N ILE A 271 16.92 -12.23 2.36
CA ILE A 271 17.63 -12.51 1.11
C ILE A 271 18.37 -11.26 0.66
N GLN A 272 17.76 -10.09 0.75
CA GLN A 272 18.37 -8.83 0.34
C GLN A 272 19.54 -8.42 1.24
N VAL A 273 19.44 -8.65 2.54
CA VAL A 273 20.54 -8.43 3.51
C VAL A 273 21.69 -9.42 3.26
N ASN A 274 21.38 -10.70 3.05
CA ASN A 274 22.37 -11.76 2.89
C ASN A 274 22.97 -11.84 1.48
N SER A 275 22.36 -11.20 0.48
CA SER A 275 22.93 -11.11 -0.87
C SER A 275 24.05 -10.07 -0.87
N THR A 276 25.27 -10.51 -0.54
CA THR A 276 26.47 -9.67 -0.64
C THR A 276 26.84 -9.43 -2.10
N VAL A 277 27.43 -8.26 -2.41
CA VAL A 277 28.01 -7.98 -3.73
C VAL A 277 28.98 -9.11 -4.08
N GLY A 278 28.70 -9.85 -5.16
CA GLY A 278 29.52 -10.98 -5.63
C GLY A 278 28.99 -12.38 -5.32
N ASN A 279 28.01 -12.55 -4.42
CA ASN A 279 27.38 -13.84 -4.13
C ASN A 279 25.96 -13.94 -4.73
N ALA A 280 25.63 -15.13 -5.24
CA ALA A 280 24.26 -15.40 -5.71
C ALA A 280 23.27 -15.29 -4.54
N ALA A 281 22.15 -14.58 -4.78
CA ALA A 281 21.10 -14.45 -3.79
C ALA A 281 20.57 -15.83 -3.37
N PRO A 282 20.46 -16.13 -2.07
CA PRO A 282 19.94 -17.41 -1.61
C PRO A 282 18.50 -17.61 -2.07
N SER A 283 18.14 -18.85 -2.42
CA SER A 283 16.79 -19.20 -2.86
C SER A 283 15.74 -18.83 -1.79
N PHE A 284 14.58 -18.36 -2.24
CA PHE A 284 13.47 -17.96 -1.37
C PHE A 284 13.06 -19.07 -0.42
N PHE A 285 12.80 -20.26 -0.95
CA PHE A 285 12.37 -21.42 -0.16
C PHE A 285 13.45 -21.89 0.81
N LYS A 286 14.72 -21.82 0.41
CA LYS A 286 15.84 -22.19 1.30
C LYS A 286 15.91 -21.24 2.49
N THR A 287 15.78 -19.94 2.23
CA THR A 287 15.79 -18.90 3.28
C THR A 287 14.58 -19.02 4.20
N LEU A 288 13.38 -19.24 3.64
CA LEU A 288 12.16 -19.49 4.43
C LEU A 288 12.33 -20.70 5.36
N LEU A 289 12.81 -21.82 4.83
CA LEU A 289 13.02 -23.04 5.62
C LEU A 289 14.11 -22.85 6.69
N GLN A 290 15.17 -22.12 6.37
CA GLN A 290 16.23 -21.79 7.32
C GLN A 290 15.70 -20.97 8.49
N ILE A 291 14.96 -19.88 8.22
CA ILE A 291 14.36 -19.06 9.28
C ILE A 291 13.42 -19.91 10.15
N HIS A 292 12.60 -20.73 9.52
CA HIS A 292 11.67 -21.60 10.23
C HIS A 292 12.38 -22.61 11.14
N ARG A 293 13.50 -23.20 10.69
CA ARG A 293 14.28 -24.18 11.46
C ARG A 293 15.13 -23.57 12.56
N GLU A 294 15.79 -22.45 12.29
CA GLU A 294 16.78 -21.84 13.20
C GLU A 294 16.13 -20.90 14.22
N GLU A 295 15.06 -20.18 13.84
CA GLU A 295 14.45 -19.14 14.68
C GLU A 295 12.97 -19.36 14.96
N GLY A 296 12.37 -20.36 14.31
CA GLY A 296 10.96 -20.71 14.48
C GLY A 296 10.01 -19.82 13.69
N ILE A 297 8.73 -20.20 13.69
CA ILE A 297 7.67 -19.52 12.93
C ILE A 297 7.44 -18.07 13.38
N ARG A 298 7.70 -17.74 14.65
CA ARG A 298 7.51 -16.38 15.19
C ARG A 298 8.49 -15.37 14.58
N ALA A 299 9.66 -15.81 14.14
CA ALA A 299 10.64 -14.94 13.48
C ALA A 299 10.10 -14.37 12.15
N LEU A 300 9.23 -15.12 11.45
CA LEU A 300 8.56 -14.68 10.23
C LEU A 300 7.54 -13.56 10.45
N TYR A 301 7.21 -13.22 11.71
CA TYR A 301 6.28 -12.16 12.08
C TYR A 301 6.94 -11.06 12.94
N LYS A 302 8.26 -11.09 13.08
CA LYS A 302 9.01 -10.10 13.86
C LYS A 302 8.94 -8.73 13.16
N GLY A 303 8.21 -7.80 13.78
CA GLY A 303 7.94 -6.47 13.22
C GLY A 303 6.51 -6.27 12.70
N LEU A 304 5.64 -7.28 12.81
CA LEU A 304 4.22 -7.16 12.41
C LEU A 304 3.49 -6.10 13.25
N GLY A 305 3.78 -6.02 14.55
CA GLY A 305 3.13 -5.08 15.48
C GLY A 305 3.11 -3.62 15.00
N PRO A 306 4.26 -3.01 14.68
CA PRO A 306 4.30 -1.67 14.10
C PRO A 306 3.49 -1.50 12.81
N CYS A 307 3.48 -2.50 11.92
CA CYS A 307 2.67 -2.46 10.70
C CYS A 307 1.17 -2.45 11.02
N LEU A 308 0.72 -3.30 11.94
CA LEU A 308 -0.68 -3.36 12.36
C LEU A 308 -1.11 -2.11 13.14
N LEU A 309 -0.21 -1.56 13.97
CA LEU A 309 -0.48 -0.32 14.68
C LEU A 309 -0.64 0.86 13.70
N ARG A 310 0.12 0.86 12.60
CA ARG A 310 0.06 1.90 11.56
C ARG A 310 -1.26 1.90 10.80
N THR A 311 -1.88 0.74 10.56
CA THR A 311 -3.05 0.65 9.67
C THR A 311 -4.20 1.51 10.16
N PHE A 312 -4.52 1.51 11.47
CA PHE A 312 -5.67 2.23 11.98
C PHE A 312 -5.53 3.77 11.92
N PRO A 313 -4.45 4.40 12.44
CA PRO A 313 -4.29 5.85 12.38
C PRO A 313 -4.14 6.36 10.95
N SER A 314 -3.40 5.63 10.11
CA SER A 314 -3.14 6.01 8.71
C SER A 314 -4.43 5.92 7.87
N SER A 315 -5.21 4.84 8.01
CA SER A 315 -6.52 4.75 7.38
C SER A 315 -7.50 5.79 7.95
N GLY A 316 -7.51 6.00 9.26
CA GLY A 316 -8.36 7.01 9.89
C GLY A 316 -8.14 8.42 9.33
N ALA A 317 -6.87 8.81 9.18
CA ALA A 317 -6.48 10.09 8.60
C ALA A 317 -6.89 10.22 7.13
N LEU A 318 -6.80 9.14 6.35
CA LEU A 318 -7.26 9.11 4.97
C LEU A 318 -8.76 9.40 4.87
N PHE A 319 -9.58 8.69 5.63
CA PHE A 319 -11.04 8.88 5.60
C PHE A 319 -11.45 10.28 6.04
N LEU A 320 -10.89 10.75 7.16
CA LEU A 320 -11.19 12.09 7.67
C LEU A 320 -10.82 13.17 6.65
N ALA A 321 -9.66 13.04 6.01
CA ALA A 321 -9.23 14.00 5.00
C ALA A 321 -10.11 13.97 3.75
N VAL A 322 -10.58 12.80 3.32
CA VAL A 322 -11.56 12.72 2.21
C VAL A 322 -12.87 13.39 2.60
N GLU A 323 -13.44 13.04 3.75
CA GLU A 323 -14.72 13.55 4.22
C GLU A 323 -14.70 15.07 4.34
N VAL A 324 -13.72 15.62 5.06
CA VAL A 324 -13.56 17.08 5.22
C VAL A 324 -13.34 17.76 3.87
N THR A 325 -12.57 17.16 2.95
CA THR A 325 -12.34 17.76 1.62
C THR A 325 -13.63 17.80 0.82
N LYS A 326 -14.39 16.70 0.77
CA LYS A 326 -15.68 16.64 0.07
C LYS A 326 -16.65 17.67 0.65
N ASP A 327 -16.80 17.71 1.97
CA ASP A 327 -17.71 18.66 2.63
C ASP A 327 -17.37 20.11 2.29
N VAL A 328 -16.09 20.49 2.37
CA VAL A 328 -15.65 21.84 2.04
C VAL A 328 -15.92 22.16 0.57
N MET A 329 -15.57 21.25 -0.34
CA MET A 329 -15.72 21.50 -1.78
C MET A 329 -17.18 21.52 -2.22
N TYR A 330 -18.04 20.66 -1.68
CA TYR A 330 -19.47 20.69 -1.95
C TYR A 330 -20.11 21.96 -1.41
N ASN A 331 -19.74 22.39 -0.20
CA ASN A 331 -20.21 23.66 0.34
C ASN A 331 -19.77 24.85 -0.53
N VAL A 332 -18.55 24.85 -1.06
CA VAL A 332 -18.10 25.91 -1.98
C VAL A 332 -18.86 25.87 -3.30
N TYR A 333 -19.07 24.69 -3.87
CA TYR A 333 -19.79 24.51 -5.13
C TYR A 333 -21.25 24.98 -5.01
N ASP A 334 -21.93 24.60 -3.94
CA ASP A 334 -23.34 24.96 -3.69
C ASP A 334 -23.51 26.46 -3.34
N ASN A 335 -22.45 27.15 -2.90
CA ASN A 335 -22.48 28.60 -2.63
C ASN A 335 -22.11 29.47 -3.85
N VAL A 336 -21.53 28.88 -4.89
CA VAL A 336 -21.06 29.59 -6.10
C VAL A 336 -21.95 29.32 -7.32
N GLY A 337 -22.68 28.19 -7.36
CA GLY A 337 -23.64 27.83 -8.40
C GLY A 337 -25.05 28.33 -8.15
#